data_AF-A0A1F0MHA6-F1
#
_entry.id   AF-A0A1F0MHA6-F1
#
_cell.length_a   1.000
_cell.length_b   1.000
_cell.length_c   1.000
_cell.angle_alpha   90.00
_cell.angle_beta   90.00
_cell.angle_gamma   90.00
#
_symmetry.space_group_name_H-M   'P 1'
#
loop_
_entity.id
_entity.type
_entity.pdbx_description
1 polymer ?
#
loop_
_entity_poly.entity_id
_entity_poly.type
_entity_poly.pdbx_seq_one_letter_code
_entity_poly.pdbx_strand_id
1 'polypeptide(L)'
;MPWIIGVLGILLATVVGVVAYLGGTGAFQRSSASQDPVVVTEVETQTLKQEPAQQQAPAPAAEPVSAPAASRQAYGHYAAASSKTSGPFAANVYSAFVDAYNSTGSPNVTVNVYSPVTGSTYTMSCSGGSTVYCYGGDNARVKIW
;
A
#
# COMPACT_ATOMS: atom_id res chain seq x y z
N MET A 1 -36.47 -0.91 -7.99
CA MET A 1 -35.05 -0.55 -7.73
C MET A 1 -34.89 0.98 -7.71
N PRO A 2 -35.47 1.69 -6.73
CA PRO A 2 -35.46 3.16 -6.67
C PRO A 2 -34.16 3.76 -6.09
N TRP A 3 -33.38 2.97 -5.35
CA TRP A 3 -32.17 3.42 -4.68
C TRP A 3 -31.02 3.76 -5.65
N ILE A 4 -30.94 3.07 -6.80
CA ILE A 4 -29.92 3.32 -7.84
C ILE A 4 -30.09 4.72 -8.46
N ILE A 5 -31.34 5.18 -8.62
CA ILE A 5 -31.64 6.51 -9.18
C ILE A 5 -31.18 7.60 -8.21
N GLY A 6 -31.38 7.40 -6.90
CA GLY A 6 -30.92 8.32 -5.87
C GLY A 6 -29.40 8.44 -5.80
N VAL A 7 -28.69 7.30 -5.85
CA VAL A 7 -27.22 7.28 -5.83
C VAL A 7 -26.64 7.92 -7.09
N LEU A 8 -27.21 7.63 -8.27
CA LEU A 8 -26.74 8.22 -9.53
C LEU A 8 -26.96 9.74 -9.57
N GLY A 9 -28.07 10.24 -9.03
CA GLY A 9 -28.34 11.68 -8.93
C GLY A 9 -27.33 12.41 -8.05
N ILE A 10 -26.97 11.83 -6.90
CA ILE A 10 -25.97 12.41 -5.98
C ILE A 10 -24.59 12.43 -6.65
N LEU A 11 -24.23 11.36 -7.37
CA LEU A 11 -22.94 11.23 -8.04
C LEU A 11 -22.77 12.25 -9.19
N LEU A 12 -23.84 12.53 -9.93
CA LEU A 12 -23.80 13.55 -10.99
C LEU A 12 -23.67 14.98 -10.41
N ALA A 13 -24.31 15.26 -9.27
CA ALA A 13 -24.22 16.58 -8.63
C ALA A 13 -22.80 16.89 -8.10
N THR A 14 -22.09 15.90 -7.56
CA THR A 14 -20.72 16.09 -7.06
C THR A 14 -19.72 16.36 -8.18
N VAL A 15 -19.84 15.67 -9.31
CA VAL A 15 -18.95 15.86 -10.47
C VAL A 15 -19.06 17.27 -11.05
N VAL A 16 -20.28 17.80 -11.17
CA VAL A 16 -20.50 19.17 -11.67
C VAL A 16 -19.89 20.21 -10.73
N GLY A 17 -20.01 20.03 -9.41
CA GLY A 17 -19.39 20.91 -8.42
C GLY A 17 -17.86 20.97 -8.52
N VAL A 18 -17.21 19.82 -8.74
CA VAL A 18 -15.74 19.72 -8.86
C VAL A 18 -15.23 20.36 -10.16
N VAL A 19 -15.93 20.17 -11.28
CA VAL A 19 -15.55 20.77 -12.57
C VAL A 19 -15.67 22.30 -12.55
N ALA A 20 -16.73 22.83 -11.91
CA ALA A 20 -16.87 24.28 -11.72
C ALA A 20 -15.78 24.86 -10.80
N TYR A 21 -15.39 24.11 -9.75
CA TYR A 21 -14.31 24.50 -8.86
C TYR A 21 -12.94 24.54 -9.57
N LEU A 22 -12.64 23.55 -10.41
CA LEU A 22 -11.36 23.48 -11.15
C LEU A 22 -11.29 24.45 -12.34
N GLY A 23 -12.42 24.81 -12.95
CA GLY A 23 -12.49 25.80 -14.02
C GLY A 23 -12.34 27.26 -13.56
N GLY A 24 -12.48 27.54 -12.26
CA GLY A 24 -12.28 28.86 -11.68
C GLY A 24 -10.80 29.23 -11.43
N THR A 25 -9.91 28.24 -11.37
CA THR A 25 -8.45 28.42 -11.25
C THR A 25 -7.81 28.26 -12.63
N GLY A 26 -7.89 29.33 -13.43
CA GLY A 26 -7.40 29.35 -14.80
C GLY A 26 -5.90 29.08 -14.93
N ALA A 27 -5.54 28.24 -15.90
CA ALA A 27 -4.24 28.26 -16.57
C ALA A 27 -4.41 27.78 -18.01
N PHE A 28 -5.15 28.54 -18.80
CA PHE A 28 -4.90 28.59 -20.24
C PHE A 28 -3.56 29.31 -20.44
N GLN A 29 -2.51 28.59 -20.79
CA GLN A 29 -1.40 29.19 -21.53
C GLN A 29 -1.22 28.42 -22.84
N ARG A 30 -1.88 28.97 -23.87
CA ARG A 30 -1.42 28.88 -25.25
C ARG A 30 -0.03 29.55 -25.33
N SER A 31 0.83 28.97 -26.17
CA SER A 31 1.70 29.66 -27.14
C SER A 31 3.14 29.16 -27.12
N SER A 32 3.48 28.47 -28.21
CA SER A 32 4.82 28.25 -28.76
C SER A 32 5.48 29.59 -29.13
N ALA A 33 6.81 29.74 -28.90
CA ALA A 33 7.81 30.31 -29.83
C ALA A 33 9.07 30.90 -29.12
N SER A 34 10.23 30.30 -29.42
CA SER A 34 11.52 30.95 -29.79
C SER A 34 12.23 31.95 -28.86
N GLN A 35 13.45 31.61 -28.40
CA GLN A 35 14.73 32.24 -28.82
C GLN A 35 15.92 31.84 -27.90
N ASP A 36 16.96 31.26 -28.51
CA ASP A 36 18.36 31.16 -28.00
C ASP A 36 19.08 32.49 -28.31
N PRO A 37 20.00 33.02 -27.46
CA PRO A 37 21.43 32.84 -27.75
C PRO A 37 22.39 32.78 -26.53
N VAL A 38 23.38 31.87 -26.63
CA VAL A 38 24.85 32.01 -26.42
C VAL A 38 25.40 32.67 -25.12
N VAL A 39 26.27 31.95 -24.38
CA VAL A 39 27.73 32.20 -24.19
C VAL A 39 28.33 31.11 -23.28
N VAL A 40 29.43 30.53 -23.78
CA VAL A 40 30.34 29.53 -23.21
C VAL A 40 31.10 30.07 -21.99
N THR A 41 31.19 29.31 -20.90
CA THR A 41 32.42 29.24 -20.09
C THR A 41 32.57 27.84 -19.49
N GLU A 42 33.54 27.14 -20.06
CA GLU A 42 34.25 25.97 -19.57
C GLU A 42 34.76 26.18 -18.13
N VAL A 43 34.38 25.29 -17.22
CA VAL A 43 35.34 24.76 -16.24
C VAL A 43 35.11 23.25 -16.17
N GLU A 44 35.88 22.56 -16.99
CA GLU A 44 36.20 21.16 -16.79
C GLU A 44 36.83 21.01 -15.40
N THR A 45 36.17 20.29 -14.50
CA THR A 45 36.84 19.63 -13.39
C THR A 45 36.29 18.23 -13.33
N GLN A 46 36.78 17.40 -14.25
CA GLN A 46 36.76 15.96 -14.09
C GLN A 46 37.55 15.62 -12.82
N THR A 47 36.84 15.38 -11.73
CA THR A 47 37.37 14.56 -10.62
C THR A 47 36.56 13.28 -10.60
N LEU A 48 37.03 12.30 -11.39
CA LEU A 48 36.75 10.88 -11.17
C LEU A 48 37.06 10.54 -9.71
N LYS A 49 36.01 10.32 -8.93
CA LYS A 49 36.08 9.63 -7.64
C LYS A 49 34.74 8.96 -7.36
N GLN A 50 34.55 7.84 -8.03
CA GLN A 50 34.22 6.56 -7.37
C GLN A 50 33.05 6.61 -6.36
N GLU A 51 31.92 6.11 -6.87
CA GLU A 51 30.79 5.51 -6.16
C GLU A 51 31.18 4.85 -4.81
N PRO A 52 30.33 5.01 -3.78
CA PRO A 52 29.48 3.88 -3.47
C PRO A 52 28.01 4.29 -3.51
N ALA A 53 27.25 3.44 -4.18
CA ALA A 53 25.86 3.16 -3.93
C ALA A 53 25.45 3.61 -2.52
N GLN A 54 24.42 4.44 -2.44
CA GLN A 54 23.59 4.48 -1.24
C GLN A 54 22.82 3.17 -1.15
N GLN A 55 23.57 2.09 -0.91
CA GLN A 55 23.10 0.95 -0.18
C GLN A 55 22.94 1.39 1.28
N GLN A 56 21.71 1.18 1.74
CA GLN A 56 21.31 0.98 3.13
C GLN A 56 21.06 2.22 3.98
N ALA A 57 19.77 2.56 4.10
CA ALA A 57 19.08 1.97 5.24
C ALA A 57 18.14 0.89 4.70
N PRO A 58 18.26 -0.40 5.10
CA PRO A 58 17.07 -1.22 5.15
C PRO A 58 16.06 -0.40 5.97
N ALA A 59 14.84 -0.20 5.47
CA ALA A 59 13.72 -0.06 6.41
C ALA A 59 13.98 -1.14 7.47
N PRO A 60 14.10 -0.79 8.78
CA PRO A 60 14.61 -1.70 9.79
C PRO A 60 14.09 -3.07 9.42
N ALA A 61 14.99 -3.98 9.03
CA ALA A 61 14.60 -5.36 8.84
C ALA A 61 13.89 -5.62 10.14
N ALA A 62 12.56 -5.67 10.10
CA ALA A 62 11.76 -5.72 11.29
C ALA A 62 12.39 -6.90 11.99
N GLU A 63 13.07 -6.64 13.12
CA GLU A 63 13.64 -7.72 13.90
C GLU A 63 12.49 -8.72 13.95
N PRO A 64 12.70 -10.02 13.67
CA PRO A 64 11.62 -10.97 13.83
C PRO A 64 11.24 -10.88 15.29
N VAL A 65 10.27 -10.01 15.59
CA VAL A 65 9.83 -9.68 16.93
C VAL A 65 9.24 -11.00 17.31
N SER A 66 10.01 -11.72 18.11
CA SER A 66 9.77 -13.13 18.32
C SER A 66 8.41 -13.17 18.96
N ALA A 67 7.40 -13.56 18.17
CA ALA A 67 6.04 -13.53 18.66
C ALA A 67 6.01 -14.26 20.01
N PRO A 68 5.33 -13.71 21.04
CA PRO A 68 5.08 -14.45 22.27
C PRO A 68 4.57 -15.84 21.91
N ALA A 69 5.10 -16.87 22.55
CA ALA A 69 4.69 -18.25 22.29
C ALA A 69 3.15 -18.42 22.33
N ALA A 70 2.48 -17.63 23.18
CA ALA A 70 1.02 -17.59 23.32
C ALA A 70 0.25 -17.28 22.03
N SER A 71 0.72 -16.37 21.17
CA SER A 71 0.01 -16.06 19.93
C SER A 71 0.19 -17.14 18.88
N ARG A 72 1.37 -17.76 18.81
CA ARG A 72 1.58 -18.95 17.96
C ARG A 72 0.79 -20.16 18.45
N GLN A 73 0.53 -20.26 19.75
CA GLN A 73 -0.35 -21.30 20.32
C GLN A 73 -1.82 -21.05 19.99
N ALA A 74 -2.27 -19.78 19.97
CA ALA A 74 -3.65 -19.41 19.64
C ALA A 74 -3.92 -19.39 18.14
N TYR A 75 -2.90 -19.11 17.32
CA TYR A 75 -2.96 -18.96 15.88
C TYR A 75 -1.76 -19.66 15.26
N GLY A 76 -1.79 -20.98 15.20
CA GLY A 76 -0.68 -21.81 14.71
C GLY A 76 -0.74 -22.12 13.23
N HIS A 77 -1.89 -21.87 12.60
CA HIS A 77 -2.18 -22.28 11.23
C HIS A 77 -2.68 -21.10 10.40
N TYR A 78 -2.33 -21.11 9.12
CA TYR A 78 -2.84 -20.16 8.15
C TYR A 78 -3.04 -20.82 6.78
N ALA A 79 -3.97 -20.27 5.99
CA ALA A 79 -4.22 -20.70 4.63
C ALA A 79 -4.71 -19.54 3.76
N ALA A 80 -4.30 -19.55 2.49
CA ALA A 80 -4.96 -18.75 1.47
C ALA A 80 -6.39 -19.25 1.28
N ALA A 81 -7.36 -18.34 1.40
CA ALA A 81 -8.79 -18.63 1.32
C ALA A 81 -9.44 -17.99 0.08
N SER A 82 -8.65 -17.51 -0.88
CA SER A 82 -9.12 -17.10 -2.21
C SER A 82 -8.08 -17.40 -3.29
N SER A 83 -8.54 -17.52 -4.54
CA SER A 83 -7.67 -17.73 -5.71
C SER A 83 -6.73 -16.56 -6.02
N LYS A 84 -7.00 -15.39 -5.42
CA LYS A 84 -6.20 -14.17 -5.53
C LYS A 84 -5.10 -14.08 -4.47
N THR A 85 -5.12 -14.99 -3.49
CA THR A 85 -4.16 -15.02 -2.40
C THR A 85 -3.14 -16.12 -2.69
N SER A 86 -1.89 -15.75 -2.92
CA SER A 86 -0.80 -16.72 -3.09
C SER A 86 -0.33 -17.24 -1.73
N GLY A 87 0.23 -18.45 -1.70
CA GLY A 87 0.84 -19.02 -0.48
C GLY A 87 1.88 -18.09 0.17
N PRO A 88 2.84 -17.54 -0.59
CA PRO A 88 3.82 -16.58 -0.06
C PRO A 88 3.18 -15.31 0.51
N PHE A 89 2.13 -14.78 -0.13
CA PHE A 89 1.40 -13.63 0.40
C PHE A 89 0.70 -14.00 1.72
N ALA A 90 0.02 -15.15 1.79
CA ALA A 90 -0.64 -15.60 3.02
C ALA A 90 0.33 -15.77 4.20
N ALA A 91 1.57 -16.21 3.96
CA ALA A 91 2.61 -16.30 4.99
C ALA A 91 2.99 -14.91 5.53
N ASN A 92 3.15 -13.92 4.65
CA ASN A 92 3.44 -12.54 5.08
C ASN A 92 2.26 -11.93 5.85
N VAL A 93 1.02 -12.22 5.44
CA VAL A 93 -0.18 -11.77 6.16
C VAL A 93 -0.23 -12.39 7.55
N TYR A 94 0.07 -13.69 7.66
CA TYR A 94 0.14 -14.38 8.95
C TYR A 94 1.19 -13.76 9.87
N SER A 95 2.41 -13.50 9.38
CA SER A 95 3.46 -12.84 10.18
C SER A 95 2.98 -11.48 10.69
N ALA A 96 2.47 -10.63 9.80
CA ALA A 96 2.01 -9.30 10.16
C ALA A 96 0.83 -9.32 11.14
N PHE A 97 -0.09 -10.28 10.98
CA PHE A 97 -1.20 -10.49 11.91
C PHE A 97 -0.69 -10.87 13.30
N VAL A 98 0.21 -11.84 13.38
CA VAL A 98 0.78 -12.29 14.66
C VAL A 98 1.48 -11.11 15.35
N ASP A 99 2.28 -10.34 14.63
CA ASP A 99 2.98 -9.18 15.19
C ASP A 99 2.00 -8.12 15.73
N ALA A 100 0.95 -7.80 14.96
CA ALA A 100 -0.08 -6.87 15.38
C ALA A 100 -0.91 -7.39 16.57
N TYR A 101 -1.21 -8.69 16.60
CA TYR A 101 -1.89 -9.34 17.72
C TYR A 101 -1.06 -9.28 18.99
N ASN A 102 0.26 -9.45 18.89
CA ASN A 102 1.17 -9.37 20.04
C ASN A 102 1.27 -7.96 20.63
N SER A 103 1.19 -6.95 19.76
CA SER A 103 1.24 -5.55 20.16
C SER A 103 -0.07 -5.07 20.79
N THR A 104 -1.21 -5.52 20.24
CA THR A 104 -2.54 -5.01 20.62
C THR A 104 -3.32 -5.93 21.57
N GLY A 105 -2.98 -7.21 21.63
CA GLY A 105 -3.76 -8.26 22.29
C GLY A 105 -5.11 -8.56 21.61
N SER A 106 -5.38 -7.96 20.44
CA SER A 106 -6.68 -8.03 19.77
C SER A 106 -6.56 -8.77 18.42
N PRO A 107 -7.48 -9.70 18.10
CA PRO A 107 -7.53 -10.33 16.77
C PRO A 107 -8.11 -9.41 15.69
N ASN A 108 -8.69 -8.27 16.10
CA ASN A 108 -9.25 -7.27 15.19
C ASN A 108 -8.19 -6.19 14.95
N VAL A 109 -7.44 -6.33 13.87
CA VAL A 109 -6.29 -5.49 13.52
C VAL A 109 -6.27 -5.19 12.03
N THR A 110 -5.73 -4.03 11.67
CA THR A 110 -5.40 -3.69 10.29
C THR A 110 -3.89 -3.72 10.12
N VAL A 111 -3.41 -4.45 9.12
CA VAL A 111 -1.99 -4.69 8.84
C VAL A 111 -1.64 -4.31 7.41
N ASN A 112 -0.42 -3.81 7.22
CA ASN A 112 0.14 -3.56 5.89
C ASN A 112 1.10 -4.68 5.54
N VAL A 113 0.86 -5.36 4.41
CA VAL A 113 1.54 -6.61 4.05
C VAL A 113 2.13 -6.53 2.66
N TYR A 114 3.42 -6.81 2.55
CA TYR A 114 4.10 -6.89 1.27
C TYR A 114 3.76 -8.18 0.52
N SER A 115 3.40 -8.06 -0.76
CA SER A 115 3.21 -9.18 -1.67
C SER A 115 4.44 -9.39 -2.55
N PRO A 116 5.18 -10.49 -2.38
CA PRO A 116 6.31 -10.81 -3.25
C PRO A 116 5.89 -11.18 -4.67
N VAL A 117 4.60 -11.50 -4.89
CA VAL A 117 4.08 -11.86 -6.22
C VAL A 117 3.86 -10.62 -7.09
N THR A 118 3.45 -9.50 -6.50
CA THR A 118 3.15 -8.27 -7.24
C THR A 118 4.12 -7.12 -6.94
N GLY A 119 5.05 -7.31 -5.99
CA GLY A 119 6.01 -6.29 -5.57
C GLY A 119 5.38 -5.10 -4.83
N SER A 120 4.15 -5.25 -4.37
CA SER A 120 3.34 -4.16 -3.80
C SER A 120 2.90 -4.47 -2.37
N THR A 121 2.68 -3.43 -1.58
CA THR A 121 2.15 -3.54 -0.21
C THR A 121 0.64 -3.34 -0.21
N TYR A 122 -0.09 -4.24 0.44
CA TYR A 122 -1.54 -4.19 0.56
C TYR A 122 -1.96 -4.05 2.01
N THR A 123 -2.98 -3.22 2.25
CA THR A 123 -3.64 -3.13 3.55
C THR A 123 -4.66 -4.26 3.67
N MET A 124 -4.57 -5.01 4.76
CA MET A 124 -5.52 -6.07 5.11
C MET A 124 -6.14 -5.81 6.48
N SER A 125 -7.44 -6.05 6.59
CA SER A 125 -8.20 -6.01 7.83
C SER A 125 -8.47 -7.43 8.30
N CYS A 126 -7.91 -7.78 9.44
CA CYS A 126 -8.11 -9.04 10.12
C CYS A 126 -9.16 -8.88 11.21
N SER A 127 -10.10 -9.81 11.26
CA SER A 127 -11.10 -9.86 12.33
C SER A 127 -11.57 -11.29 12.59
N GLY A 128 -11.99 -11.54 13.83
CA GLY A 128 -12.47 -12.85 14.26
C GLY A 128 -12.19 -13.15 15.73
N GLY A 129 -12.17 -14.45 16.04
CA GLY A 129 -11.92 -14.98 17.39
C GLY A 129 -10.94 -16.14 17.30
N SER A 130 -11.40 -17.37 17.55
CA SER A 130 -10.59 -18.60 17.37
C SER A 130 -10.16 -18.83 15.91
N THR A 131 -10.95 -18.36 14.96
CA THR A 131 -10.56 -18.27 13.55
C THR A 131 -10.66 -16.82 13.13
N VAL A 132 -9.56 -16.28 12.63
CA VAL A 132 -9.44 -14.93 12.10
C VAL A 132 -9.43 -15.00 10.59
N TYR A 133 -10.18 -14.09 9.98
CA TYR A 133 -10.15 -13.89 8.54
C TYR A 133 -9.56 -12.52 8.26
N CYS A 134 -8.46 -12.50 7.51
CA CYS A 134 -7.88 -11.28 6.97
C CYS A 134 -8.41 -11.05 5.57
N TYR A 135 -8.91 -9.84 5.33
CA TYR A 135 -9.50 -9.39 4.07
C TYR A 135 -8.73 -8.20 3.54
N GLY A 136 -8.52 -8.13 2.23
CA GLY A 136 -7.96 -6.92 1.61
C GLY A 136 -8.10 -6.92 0.10
N GLY A 137 -8.00 -5.72 -0.49
CA GLY A 137 -7.93 -5.49 -1.94
C GLY A 137 -8.89 -6.34 -2.80
N ASP A 138 -8.35 -6.88 -3.91
CA ASP A 138 -8.99 -7.72 -4.94
C ASP A 138 -9.55 -9.07 -4.43
N ASN A 139 -10.40 -9.07 -3.40
CA ASN A 139 -10.94 -10.29 -2.77
C ASN A 139 -9.83 -11.21 -2.20
N ALA A 140 -8.71 -10.64 -1.72
CA ALA A 140 -7.72 -11.40 -0.99
C ALA A 140 -8.29 -11.81 0.37
N ARG A 141 -8.22 -13.11 0.67
CA ARG A 141 -8.70 -13.70 1.92
C ARG A 141 -7.65 -14.66 2.45
N VAL A 142 -7.28 -14.49 3.71
CA VAL A 142 -6.43 -15.42 4.46
C VAL A 142 -7.20 -15.87 5.70
N LYS A 143 -7.17 -17.16 5.98
CA LYS A 143 -7.75 -17.75 7.20
C LYS A 143 -6.61 -18.09 8.15
N ILE A 144 -6.73 -17.73 9.42
CA ILE A 144 -5.75 -17.97 10.48
C ILE A 144 -6.48 -18.59 11.68
N TRP A 145 -5.95 -19.67 12.27
CA TRP A 145 -6.57 -20.39 13.40
C TRP A 145 -5.56 -21.24 14.18
#